data_AF-A0AAX1LIW7-F1
#
_entry.id   AF-A0AAX1LIW7-F1
#
_cell.length_a   1.000
_cell.length_b   1.000
_cell.length_c   1.000
_cell.angle_alpha   90.00
_cell.angle_beta   90.00
_cell.angle_gamma   90.00
#
_symmetry.space_group_name_H-M   'P 1'
#
loop_
_entity.id
_entity.type
_entity.pdbx_description
1 polymer ?
#
loop_
_entity_poly.entity_id
_entity_poly.type
_entity_poly.pdbx_seq_one_letter_code
_entity_poly.pdbx_strand_id
1 'polypeptide(L)'
;MPYLFTLPGLLCGLALSIEDVRHRRVPIAWVAVGALIQLAADFAYGVVANDLFVLLQALLFTVLCCLIQFALALLVPRSLGFGDVTALIPMGSSVGLFGLLPVVVWWLAMGVAGITWIALWTRFDPQRTSPAHAGKVPYVPVILAGAIVAVVVGVLS
;
A
#
# COMPACT_ATOMS: atom_id res chain seq x y z
N MET A 1 20.59 -5.28 6.12
CA MET A 1 19.65 -5.74 5.08
C MET A 1 18.29 -5.05 5.28
N PRO A 2 18.10 -3.83 4.75
CA PRO A 2 16.93 -2.99 5.04
C PRO A 2 15.59 -3.61 4.62
N TYR A 3 15.59 -4.46 3.58
CA TYR A 3 14.37 -5.15 3.11
C TYR A 3 13.72 -6.10 4.13
N LEU A 4 14.47 -6.61 5.12
CA LEU A 4 13.87 -7.47 6.15
C LEU A 4 12.92 -6.68 7.06
N PHE A 5 13.20 -5.38 7.25
CA PHE A 5 12.38 -4.51 8.08
C PHE A 5 11.07 -4.11 7.40
N THR A 6 10.92 -4.30 6.09
CA THR A 6 9.67 -4.03 5.36
C THR A 6 8.74 -5.24 5.22
N LEU A 7 9.20 -6.43 5.62
CA LEU A 7 8.42 -7.66 5.53
C LEU A 7 7.08 -7.59 6.30
N PRO A 8 6.99 -7.03 7.51
CA PRO A 8 5.71 -6.97 8.22
C PRO A 8 4.62 -6.23 7.43
N GLY A 9 4.96 -5.10 6.82
CA GLY A 9 4.05 -4.29 6.02
C GLY A 9 3.68 -4.97 4.70
N LEU A 10 4.63 -5.63 4.03
CA LEU A 10 4.36 -6.39 2.80
C LEU A 10 3.52 -7.65 3.05
N LEU A 11 3.75 -8.38 4.14
CA LEU A 11 2.94 -9.53 4.53
C LEU A 11 1.53 -9.12 4.93
N CYS A 12 1.40 -7.99 5.65
CA CYS A 12 0.09 -7.38 5.91
C CYS A 12 -0.61 -7.01 4.60
N GLY A 13 0.10 -6.33 3.68
CA GLY A 13 -0.42 -5.98 2.36
C GLY A 13 -0.87 -7.20 1.54
N LEU A 14 -0.16 -8.33 1.65
CA LEU A 14 -0.57 -9.60 1.02
C LEU A 14 -1.87 -10.15 1.62
N ALA A 15 -1.98 -10.18 2.95
CA ALA A 15 -3.22 -10.60 3.61
C ALA A 15 -4.40 -9.70 3.24
N LEU A 16 -4.20 -8.39 3.22
CA LEU A 16 -5.21 -7.41 2.80
C LEU A 16 -5.56 -7.57 1.32
N SER A 17 -4.59 -7.88 0.45
CA SER A 17 -4.84 -8.12 -0.98
C SER A 17 -5.73 -9.35 -1.20
N ILE A 18 -5.50 -10.43 -0.46
CA ILE A 18 -6.33 -11.64 -0.53
C ILE A 18 -7.75 -11.34 -0.06
N GLU A 19 -7.89 -10.63 1.06
CA GLU A 19 -9.19 -10.25 1.61
C GLU A 19 -9.95 -9.29 0.69
N ASP A 20 -9.27 -8.32 0.08
CA ASP A 20 -9.85 -7.36 -0.86
C ASP A 20 -10.33 -8.04 -2.15
N VAL A 21 -9.56 -8.99 -2.69
CA VAL A 21 -9.97 -9.77 -3.86
C VAL A 21 -11.19 -10.65 -3.56
N ARG A 22 -11.26 -11.26 -2.37
CA ARG A 22 -12.33 -12.19 -1.98
C ARG A 22 -13.61 -11.47 -1.54
N HIS A 23 -13.48 -10.44 -0.73
CA HIS A 23 -14.58 -9.82 0.02
C HIS A 23 -14.73 -8.32 -0.23
N ARG A 24 -13.89 -7.69 -1.06
CA ARG A 24 -13.90 -6.24 -1.37
C ARG A 24 -13.87 -5.36 -0.12
N ARG A 25 -13.08 -5.78 0.85
CA ARG A 25 -12.97 -5.14 2.16
C ARG A 25 -11.52 -5.08 2.59
N VAL A 26 -11.23 -3.99 3.29
CA VAL A 26 -9.95 -3.79 3.97
C VAL A 26 -10.23 -3.72 5.47
N PRO A 27 -9.98 -4.79 6.23
CA PRO A 27 -10.25 -4.82 7.67
C PRO A 27 -9.28 -3.89 8.43
N ILE A 28 -9.83 -2.83 9.04
CA ILE A 28 -9.05 -1.81 9.77
C ILE A 28 -8.21 -2.42 10.89
N ALA A 29 -8.71 -3.47 11.56
CA ALA A 29 -7.96 -4.16 12.61
C ALA A 29 -6.64 -4.76 12.08
N TRP A 30 -6.66 -5.33 10.87
CA TRP A 30 -5.46 -5.93 10.27
C TRP A 30 -4.48 -4.86 9.82
N VAL A 31 -4.99 -3.76 9.24
CA VAL A 31 -4.20 -2.58 8.90
C VAL A 31 -3.50 -2.03 10.15
N ALA A 32 -4.23 -1.84 11.25
CA ALA A 32 -3.69 -1.30 12.49
C ALA A 32 -2.58 -2.20 13.06
N VAL A 33 -2.83 -3.51 13.13
CA VAL A 33 -1.82 -4.47 13.60
C VAL A 33 -0.59 -4.47 12.69
N GLY A 34 -0.78 -4.53 11.37
CA GLY A 34 0.33 -4.49 10.40
C GLY A 34 1.13 -3.20 10.47
N ALA A 35 0.46 -2.06 10.60
CA ALA A 35 1.09 -0.75 10.73
C ALA A 35 1.89 -0.62 12.03
N LEU A 36 1.38 -1.13 13.15
CA LEU A 36 2.09 -1.12 14.43
C LEU A 36 3.34 -2.00 14.39
N ILE A 37 3.24 -3.21 13.81
CA ILE A 37 4.39 -4.09 13.67
C ILE A 37 5.42 -3.49 12.71
N GLN A 38 4.97 -2.90 11.60
CA GLN A 38 5.85 -2.22 10.65
C GLN A 38 6.55 -1.01 11.29
N LEU A 39 5.83 -0.21 12.07
CA LEU A 39 6.39 0.92 12.80
C LEU A 39 7.47 0.48 13.79
N ALA A 40 7.24 -0.63 14.50
CA ALA A 40 8.24 -1.21 15.39
C ALA A 40 9.50 -1.68 14.62
N ALA A 41 9.32 -2.23 13.41
CA ALA A 41 10.43 -2.60 12.54
C ALA A 41 11.21 -1.37 12.03
N ASP A 42 10.52 -0.31 11.60
CA ASP A 42 11.14 0.94 11.15
C ASP A 42 11.92 1.62 12.30
N PHE A 43 11.37 1.59 13.52
CA PHE A 43 12.06 2.08 14.71
C PHE A 43 13.32 1.26 15.01
N ALA A 44 13.22 -0.08 14.98
CA ALA A 44 14.37 -0.96 15.18
C ALA A 44 15.45 -0.72 14.12
N TYR A 45 15.06 -0.50 12.85
CA TYR A 45 15.98 -0.13 11.79
C TYR A 45 16.68 1.20 12.09
N GLY A 46 15.94 2.24 12.45
CA GLY A 46 16.51 3.55 12.80
C GLY A 46 17.50 3.48 13.96
N VAL A 47 17.22 2.66 14.98
CA VAL A 47 18.16 2.43 16.10
C VAL A 47 19.43 1.71 15.63
N VAL A 48 19.31 0.66 14.81
CA VAL A 48 20.46 -0.12 14.31
C VAL A 48 21.31 0.70 13.34
N ALA A 49 20.68 1.51 12.48
CA ALA A 49 21.35 2.40 11.54
C ALA A 49 21.90 3.68 12.21
N ASN A 50 21.58 3.89 13.50
CA ASN A 50 21.86 5.12 14.24
C ASN A 50 21.32 6.38 13.52
N ASP A 51 20.14 6.24 12.90
CA ASP A 51 19.46 7.28 12.15
C ASP A 51 17.93 7.19 12.35
N LEU A 52 17.45 7.88 13.39
CA LEU A 52 16.01 7.99 13.66
C LEU A 52 15.28 8.92 12.69
N PHE A 53 15.99 9.68 11.84
CA PHE A 53 15.35 10.50 10.83
C PHE A 53 14.60 9.63 9.82
N VAL A 54 15.10 8.42 9.54
CA VAL A 54 14.44 7.44 8.65
C VAL A 54 13.02 7.10 9.13
N LEU A 55 12.80 7.00 10.43
CA LEU A 55 11.47 6.74 11.00
C LEU A 55 10.52 7.91 10.73
N LEU A 56 10.98 9.14 10.97
CA LEU A 56 10.19 10.35 10.71
C LEU A 56 9.89 10.48 9.22
N GLN A 57 10.87 10.20 8.36
CA GLN A 57 10.74 10.19 6.92
C GLN A 57 9.69 9.17 6.46
N ALA A 58 9.74 7.93 6.96
CA ALA A 58 8.77 6.89 6.63
C ALA A 58 7.34 7.30 7.03
N LEU A 59 7.17 7.85 8.23
CA LEU A 59 5.88 8.38 8.70
C LEU A 59 5.38 9.53 7.83
N LEU A 60 6.25 10.49 7.52
CA LEU A 60 5.91 11.65 6.68
C LEU A 60 5.42 11.20 5.31
N PHE A 61 6.17 10.32 4.64
CA PHE A 61 5.77 9.81 3.34
C PHE A 61 4.47 9.01 3.41
N THR A 62 4.27 8.21 4.45
CA THR A 62 3.01 7.48 4.67
C THR A 62 1.83 8.45 4.74
N VAL A 63 1.93 9.50 5.55
CA VAL A 63 0.88 10.52 5.70
C VAL A 63 0.62 11.22 4.37
N LEU A 64 1.67 11.66 3.66
CA LEU A 64 1.54 12.30 2.35
C LEU A 64 0.86 11.38 1.34
N CYS A 65 1.26 10.11 1.29
CA CYS A 65 0.66 9.14 0.38
C CYS A 65 -0.82 8.88 0.72
N CYS A 66 -1.16 8.77 2.01
CA CYS A 66 -2.55 8.66 2.45
C CYS A 66 -3.38 9.88 2.06
N LEU A 67 -2.84 11.10 2.20
CA LEU A 67 -3.54 12.33 1.81
C LEU A 67 -3.79 12.39 0.30
N ILE A 68 -2.81 12.01 -0.51
CA ILE A 68 -2.95 11.94 -1.97
C ILE A 68 -4.00 10.88 -2.34
N GLN A 69 -3.90 9.69 -1.77
CA GLN A 69 -4.88 8.62 -2.04
C GLN A 69 -6.28 9.01 -1.59
N PHE A 70 -6.41 9.69 -0.45
CA PHE A 70 -7.68 10.17 0.05
C PHE A 70 -8.28 11.22 -0.89
N ALA A 71 -7.47 12.16 -1.38
CA ALA A 71 -7.91 13.12 -2.40
C ALA A 71 -8.37 12.41 -3.68
N LEU A 72 -7.64 11.39 -4.14
CA LEU A 72 -8.04 10.58 -5.30
C LEU A 72 -9.34 9.82 -5.07
N ALA A 73 -9.57 9.28 -3.86
CA ALA A 73 -10.82 8.62 -3.49
C ALA A 73 -12.00 9.59 -3.48
N LEU A 74 -11.78 10.86 -3.10
CA LEU A 74 -12.81 11.90 -3.19
C LEU A 74 -13.10 12.33 -4.65
N LEU A 75 -12.08 12.36 -5.50
CA LEU A 75 -12.21 12.73 -6.92
C LEU A 75 -12.82 11.61 -7.77
N VAL A 76 -12.53 10.33 -7.46
CA VAL A 76 -12.99 9.15 -8.21
C VAL A 76 -13.66 8.12 -7.28
N PRO A 77 -14.82 8.47 -6.68
CA PRO A 77 -15.43 7.73 -5.56
C PRO A 77 -15.96 6.33 -5.90
N ARG A 78 -16.02 5.97 -7.19
CA ARG A 78 -16.46 4.63 -7.63
C ARG A 78 -15.32 3.64 -7.79
N SER A 79 -14.10 4.11 -8.06
CA SER A 79 -12.96 3.22 -8.36
C SER A 79 -11.98 3.08 -7.20
N LEU A 80 -11.92 4.08 -6.31
CA LEU A 80 -10.99 4.12 -5.18
C LEU A 80 -11.79 4.33 -3.89
N GLY A 81 -11.56 3.46 -2.91
CA GLY A 81 -12.26 3.45 -1.65
C GLY A 81 -11.42 3.94 -0.48
N PHE A 82 -12.07 4.23 0.64
CA PHE A 82 -11.38 4.52 1.91
C PHE A 82 -10.52 3.35 2.39
N GLY A 83 -10.88 2.12 2.04
CA GLY A 83 -10.05 0.94 2.31
C GLY A 83 -8.68 0.99 1.63
N ASP A 84 -8.59 1.60 0.45
CA ASP A 84 -7.32 1.73 -0.26
C ASP A 84 -6.39 2.70 0.49
N VAL A 85 -6.94 3.81 0.98
CA VAL A 85 -6.23 4.80 1.80
C VAL A 85 -5.67 4.14 3.07
N THR A 86 -6.44 3.29 3.73
CA THR A 86 -5.95 2.62 4.96
C THR A 86 -4.92 1.54 4.64
N ALA A 87 -5.04 0.84 3.52
CA ALA A 87 -4.04 -0.13 3.07
C ALA A 87 -2.67 0.52 2.80
N LEU A 88 -2.63 1.80 2.39
CA LEU A 88 -1.38 2.55 2.24
C LEU A 88 -0.61 2.73 3.54
N ILE A 89 -1.20 2.58 4.73
CA ILE A 89 -0.49 2.81 5.99
C ILE A 89 0.69 1.83 6.17
N PRO A 90 0.48 0.50 6.20
CA PRO A 90 1.59 -0.46 6.37
C PRO A 90 2.54 -0.52 5.16
N MET A 91 2.04 -0.30 3.94
CA MET A 91 2.87 -0.34 2.73
C MET A 91 3.65 0.96 2.52
N GLY A 92 3.06 2.09 2.88
CA GLY A 92 3.69 3.41 2.78
C GLY A 92 4.80 3.59 3.80
N SER A 93 4.66 3.04 5.01
CA SER A 93 5.75 3.05 5.99
C SER A 93 6.92 2.20 5.52
N SER A 94 6.62 1.03 4.95
CA SER A 94 7.60 0.13 4.33
C SER A 94 8.39 0.82 3.20
N VAL A 95 7.70 1.45 2.26
CA VAL A 95 8.35 2.11 1.11
C VAL A 95 9.05 3.40 1.53
N GLY A 96 8.43 4.18 2.42
CA GLY A 96 8.95 5.45 2.91
C GLY A 96 10.27 5.34 3.66
N LEU A 97 10.58 4.16 4.21
CA LEU A 97 11.88 3.84 4.82
C LEU A 97 13.06 4.07 3.86
N PHE A 98 12.85 3.88 2.55
CA PHE A 98 13.90 4.05 1.54
C PHE A 98 13.95 5.45 0.92
N GLY A 99 13.09 6.37 1.36
CA GLY A 99 13.11 7.76 0.91
C GLY A 99 12.28 8.06 -0.33
N LEU A 100 12.52 9.23 -0.91
CA LEU A 100 11.64 9.80 -1.94
C LEU A 100 11.63 9.01 -3.24
N LEU A 101 12.79 8.54 -3.72
CA LEU A 101 12.89 7.88 -5.02
C LEU A 101 12.03 6.60 -5.06
N PRO A 102 12.11 5.68 -4.08
CA PRO A 102 11.21 4.51 -4.02
C PRO A 102 9.74 4.88 -3.87
N VAL A 103 9.40 5.93 -3.12
CA VAL A 103 8.02 6.43 -3.03
C VAL A 103 7.50 6.90 -4.40
N VAL A 104 8.32 7.63 -5.17
CA VAL A 104 7.95 8.05 -6.53
C VAL A 104 7.79 6.84 -7.45
N VAL A 105 8.72 5.89 -7.42
CA VAL A 105 8.62 4.64 -8.18
C VAL A 105 7.35 3.88 -7.82
N TRP A 106 7.01 3.83 -6.54
CA TRP A 106 5.80 3.18 -6.06
C TRP A 106 4.55 3.82 -6.65
N TRP A 107 4.45 5.16 -6.62
CA TRP A 107 3.34 5.89 -7.21
C TRP A 107 3.22 5.70 -8.72
N LEU A 108 4.35 5.72 -9.45
CA LEU A 108 4.37 5.47 -10.89
C LEU A 108 3.93 4.03 -11.20
N ALA A 109 4.42 3.06 -10.44
CA ALA A 109 4.02 1.66 -10.57
C ALA A 109 2.53 1.48 -10.29
N MET A 110 2.00 2.08 -9.22
CA MET A 110 0.57 2.08 -8.91
C MET A 110 -0.25 2.77 -10.01
N GLY A 111 0.23 3.87 -10.59
CA GLY A 111 -0.47 4.56 -11.68
C GLY A 111 -0.62 3.68 -12.92
N VAL A 112 0.48 3.07 -13.39
CA VAL A 112 0.47 2.19 -14.57
C VAL A 112 -0.34 0.92 -14.30
N ALA A 113 0.00 0.20 -13.22
CA ALA A 113 -0.65 -1.05 -12.88
C ALA A 113 -2.13 -0.84 -12.50
N GLY A 114 -2.46 0.27 -11.85
CA GLY A 114 -3.82 0.62 -11.45
C GLY A 114 -4.74 0.85 -12.63
N ILE A 115 -4.30 1.59 -13.65
CA ILE A 115 -5.09 1.79 -14.88
C ILE A 115 -5.33 0.45 -15.58
N THR A 116 -4.27 -0.37 -15.73
CA THR A 116 -4.39 -1.70 -16.35
C THR A 116 -5.32 -2.61 -15.54
N TRP A 117 -5.19 -2.61 -14.22
CA TRP A 117 -5.99 -3.44 -13.32
C TRP A 117 -7.46 -3.06 -13.35
N ILE A 118 -7.79 -1.76 -13.26
CA ILE A 118 -9.18 -1.28 -13.36
C ILE A 118 -9.79 -1.67 -14.71
N ALA A 119 -9.04 -1.53 -15.81
CA ALA A 119 -9.51 -1.89 -17.15
C ALA A 119 -9.74 -3.41 -17.32
N LEU A 120 -8.86 -4.25 -16.77
CA LEU A 120 -9.00 -5.71 -16.82
C LEU A 120 -10.12 -6.18 -15.89
N TRP A 121 -10.18 -5.65 -14.67
CA TRP A 121 -11.15 -6.05 -13.67
C TRP A 121 -12.57 -5.72 -14.11
N THR A 122 -12.80 -4.51 -14.64
CA THR A 122 -14.13 -4.13 -15.16
C THR A 122 -14.61 -5.01 -16.32
N ARG A 123 -13.70 -5.60 -17.09
CA ARG A 123 -14.03 -6.54 -18.18
C ARG A 123 -14.28 -7.96 -17.73
N PHE A 124 -13.50 -8.44 -16.76
CA PHE A 124 -13.50 -9.84 -16.34
C PHE A 124 -14.07 -10.07 -14.93
N ASP A 125 -14.79 -9.09 -14.37
CA ASP A 125 -15.28 -9.13 -12.99
C ASP A 125 -16.09 -10.41 -12.70
N PRO A 126 -15.53 -11.36 -11.92
CA PRO A 126 -16.18 -12.64 -11.65
C PRO A 126 -17.44 -12.48 -10.79
N GLN A 127 -17.54 -11.36 -10.07
CA GLN A 127 -18.60 -11.08 -9.10
C GLN A 127 -19.60 -10.03 -9.60
N ARG A 128 -19.59 -9.70 -10.90
CA ARG A 128 -20.44 -8.65 -11.50
C ARG A 128 -21.95 -8.82 -11.24
N THR A 129 -22.39 -10.06 -11.04
CA THR A 129 -23.80 -10.44 -10.85
C THR A 129 -24.27 -10.25 -9.40
N SER A 130 -23.36 -9.99 -8.46
CA SER A 130 -23.68 -9.76 -7.05
C SER A 130 -23.90 -8.27 -6.79
N PRO A 131 -25.09 -7.82 -6.33
CA PRO A 131 -25.39 -6.41 -6.12
C PRO A 131 -24.50 -5.75 -5.04
N ALA A 132 -23.90 -6.52 -4.13
CA ALA A 132 -22.99 -6.02 -3.10
C ALA A 132 -21.58 -5.63 -3.61
N HIS A 133 -21.19 -6.15 -4.78
CA HIS A 133 -19.82 -6.03 -5.31
C HIS A 133 -19.75 -5.28 -6.66
N ALA A 134 -20.90 -4.98 -7.26
CA ALA A 134 -21.00 -4.34 -8.57
C ALA A 134 -20.22 -3.01 -8.63
N GLY A 135 -19.21 -2.95 -9.50
CA GLY A 135 -18.44 -1.74 -9.78
C GLY A 135 -17.29 -1.44 -8.80
N LYS A 136 -17.06 -2.28 -7.76
CA LYS A 136 -15.90 -2.15 -6.87
C LYS A 136 -14.73 -2.95 -7.39
N VAL A 137 -13.59 -2.29 -7.62
CA VAL A 137 -12.34 -2.92 -8.03
C VAL A 137 -11.46 -3.12 -6.79
N PRO A 138 -10.85 -4.31 -6.59
CA PRO A 138 -9.94 -4.51 -5.47
C PRO A 138 -8.60 -3.84 -5.79
N TYR A 139 -8.29 -2.70 -5.16
CA TYR A 139 -7.10 -1.93 -5.51
C TYR A 139 -5.88 -2.27 -4.64
N VAL A 140 -6.08 -2.91 -3.48
CA VAL A 140 -4.98 -3.29 -2.58
C VAL A 140 -3.89 -4.16 -3.24
N PRO A 141 -4.20 -5.12 -4.13
CA PRO A 141 -3.18 -5.87 -4.86
C PRO A 141 -2.25 -4.99 -5.71
N VAL A 142 -2.77 -3.90 -6.28
CA VAL A 142 -1.98 -2.94 -7.06
C VAL A 142 -1.03 -2.17 -6.13
N ILE A 143 -1.54 -1.75 -4.97
CA ILE A 143 -0.74 -1.07 -3.95
C ILE A 143 0.43 -1.95 -3.52
N LEU A 144 0.16 -3.23 -3.23
CA LEU A 144 1.17 -4.21 -2.84
C LEU A 144 2.20 -4.47 -3.94
N ALA A 145 1.74 -4.73 -5.18
CA ALA A 145 2.64 -5.00 -6.30
C ALA A 145 3.60 -3.83 -6.54
N GLY A 146 3.08 -2.60 -6.50
CA GLY A 146 3.89 -1.40 -6.58
C GLY A 146 4.88 -1.29 -5.42
N ALA A 147 4.46 -1.63 -4.19
CA ALA A 147 5.32 -1.55 -3.01
C ALA A 147 6.49 -2.53 -3.11
N ILE A 148 6.24 -3.75 -3.60
CA ILE A 148 7.30 -4.75 -3.85
C ILE A 148 8.31 -4.20 -4.86
N VAL A 149 7.85 -3.64 -5.98
CA VAL A 149 8.74 -3.03 -6.99
C VAL A 149 9.58 -1.92 -6.37
N ALA A 150 8.96 -1.02 -5.60
CA ALA A 150 9.64 0.09 -4.96
C ALA A 150 10.68 -0.34 -3.93
N VAL A 151 10.36 -1.35 -3.11
CA VAL A 151 11.30 -1.94 -2.14
C VAL A 151 12.48 -2.58 -2.87
N VAL A 152 12.25 -3.31 -3.96
CA VAL A 152 13.34 -3.90 -4.76
C VAL A 152 14.24 -2.80 -5.32
N VAL A 153 13.68 -1.72 -5.87
CA VAL A 153 14.47 -0.58 -6.35
C VAL A 153 15.26 0.08 -5.21
N GLY A 154 14.62 0.33 -4.06
CA GLY A 154 15.26 0.93 -2.89
C GLY A 154 16.39 0.10 -2.27
N VAL A 155 16.40 -1.22 -2.50
CA VAL A 155 17.49 -2.11 -2.08
C VAL A 155 18.66 -2.09 -3.06
N LEU A 156 18.40 -1.83 -4.33
CA LEU A 156 19.40 -1.85 -5.40
C LEU A 156 20.09 -0.49 -5.61
N SER A 157 19.47 0.59 -5.15
CA SER A 157 20.01 1.96 -5.16
C SER A 157 20.93 2.24 -3.98
#